data_AF-A0A3M1Z6T0-F1
#
_entry.id   AF-A0A3M1Z6T0-F1
#
_cell.length_a   1.000
_cell.length_b   1.000
_cell.length_c   1.000
_cell.angle_alpha   90.00
_cell.angle_beta   90.00
_cell.angle_gamma   90.00
#
_symmetry.space_group_name_H-M   'P 1'
#
loop_
_entity.id
_entity.type
_entity.pdbx_description
1 polymer ?
#
loop_
_entity_poly.entity_id
_entity_poly.type
_entity_poly.pdbx_seq_one_letter_code
_entity_poly.pdbx_strand_id
1 'polypeptide(L)'
;RKTLPHDERWTAYLQDVPNYKEEPIRPAAALNGVEKPEGFEAWYQTNVYQQRQAGYVTVTINLPLGDLTARQMYQLADIARQYAGDNVRLTVEQNIVLRWISEADLPDLYRALKAVGLGDAGAGTIVDITSCPGTDTCKLGIASSRGLAGELRRRLGEKNASLPQAVKDLKIKISGCFNSCGQHHIADIGLFGNSRRAGNRKVPHFQVVLGGKWRDNAGNYGLAVGAVPAKSVPILVDTIINRYAAEREKGESFQDWIGRLGKVAVREMVQPFMNIPPFELDPSFYSDWGDTRVYGIADIGVGECAGEVVSLFSMEISKAESVHFEALVALDDGDYITAENKAYESMLLAARALVRTQYLDVGNEPNDIVEEFRTRFYDTQLFFDPFAKGKFASYLLDRHANPPTKIDEDKAHRLIEEARLFIEATYACEARVNGVIVN
;
A
#
# COMPACT_ATOMS: atom_id res chain seq x y z
N ARG A 1 -21.18 14.82 -5.77
CA ARG A 1 -21.20 16.22 -5.23
C ARG A 1 -22.49 17.01 -5.54
N LYS A 2 -23.28 16.71 -6.59
CA LYS A 2 -24.54 17.44 -6.88
C LYS A 2 -25.65 17.30 -5.81
N THR A 3 -25.56 16.30 -4.94
CA THR A 3 -26.56 15.98 -3.91
C THR A 3 -26.16 16.43 -2.50
N LEU A 4 -24.97 17.01 -2.30
CA LEU A 4 -24.58 17.53 -1.00
C LEU A 4 -25.17 18.93 -0.82
N PRO A 5 -25.89 19.21 0.28
CA PRO A 5 -26.28 20.56 0.64
C PRO A 5 -25.04 21.44 0.70
N HIS A 6 -25.10 22.62 0.10
CA HIS A 6 -24.01 23.59 0.22
C HIS A 6 -23.83 23.96 1.69
N ASP A 7 -22.57 23.96 2.14
CA ASP A 7 -22.18 24.39 3.48
C ASP A 7 -21.16 25.52 3.35
N GLU A 8 -21.52 26.71 3.83
CA GLU A 8 -20.67 27.90 3.74
C GLU A 8 -19.30 27.68 4.41
N ARG A 9 -19.21 26.78 5.39
CA ARG A 9 -17.94 26.42 6.06
C ARG A 9 -16.89 25.86 5.10
N TRP A 10 -17.30 25.31 3.95
CA TRP A 10 -16.36 24.81 2.94
C TRP A 10 -15.54 25.91 2.27
N THR A 11 -16.05 27.15 2.24
CA THR A 11 -15.39 28.26 1.54
C THR A 11 -15.18 29.48 2.43
N ALA A 12 -15.76 29.53 3.63
CA ALA A 12 -15.64 30.65 4.55
C ALA A 12 -14.18 31.05 4.81
N TYR A 13 -13.29 30.07 4.95
CA TYR A 13 -11.87 30.32 5.20
C TYR A 13 -11.12 30.94 4.00
N LEU A 14 -11.66 30.87 2.78
CA LEU A 14 -10.98 31.37 1.58
C LEU A 14 -10.79 32.90 1.61
N GLN A 15 -11.68 33.62 2.30
CA GLN A 15 -11.56 35.07 2.47
C GLN A 15 -10.37 35.44 3.37
N ASP A 16 -9.99 34.54 4.29
CA ASP A 16 -8.90 34.74 5.23
C ASP A 16 -7.55 34.22 4.71
N VAL A 17 -7.54 33.38 3.67
CA VAL A 17 -6.30 32.84 3.06
C VAL A 17 -5.31 33.94 2.69
N PRO A 18 -5.69 35.08 2.06
CA PRO A 18 -4.75 36.16 1.76
C PRO A 18 -4.13 36.81 3.00
N ASN A 19 -4.79 36.72 4.16
CA ASN A 19 -4.35 37.31 5.42
C ASN A 19 -3.42 36.38 6.22
N TYR A 20 -3.41 35.08 5.91
CA TYR A 20 -2.54 34.13 6.59
C TYR A 20 -1.07 34.41 6.25
N LYS A 21 -0.29 34.74 7.28
CA LYS A 21 1.17 34.91 7.20
C LYS A 21 1.83 34.03 8.24
N GLU A 22 2.84 33.28 7.81
CA GLU A 22 3.69 32.49 8.70
C GLU A 22 5.03 33.21 8.84
N GLU A 23 5.27 33.77 10.02
CA GLU A 23 6.43 34.59 10.35
C GLU A 23 7.26 33.93 11.47
N PRO A 24 8.58 34.18 11.53
CA PRO A 24 9.42 33.68 12.61
C PRO A 24 9.03 34.30 13.96
N ILE A 25 8.96 33.48 15.00
CA ILE A 25 8.70 33.94 16.38
C ILE A 25 9.97 34.30 17.16
N ARG A 26 11.14 34.00 16.60
CA ARG A 26 12.46 34.27 17.17
C ARG A 26 13.34 34.97 16.15
N PRO A 27 14.26 35.86 16.58
CA PRO A 27 15.15 36.54 15.67
C PRO A 27 16.11 35.57 14.96
N ALA A 28 16.45 35.91 13.73
CA ALA A 28 17.47 35.22 12.96
C ALA A 28 18.81 35.28 13.68
N ALA A 29 19.44 34.13 13.86
CA ALA A 29 20.76 34.05 14.47
C ALA A 29 21.50 32.84 13.90
N ALA A 30 22.81 32.98 13.71
CA ALA A 30 23.67 31.87 13.31
C ALA A 30 23.83 30.86 14.45
N LEU A 31 24.19 29.62 14.11
CA LEU A 31 24.52 28.60 15.09
C LEU A 31 25.60 29.14 16.04
N ASN A 32 25.30 29.10 17.34
CA ASN A 32 26.12 29.69 18.39
C ASN A 32 27.05 28.65 19.03
N GLY A 33 27.85 29.07 20.02
CA GLY A 33 28.76 28.20 20.76
C GLY A 33 28.09 27.35 21.85
N VAL A 34 26.76 27.21 21.84
CA VAL A 34 26.05 26.34 22.80
C VAL A 34 26.53 24.90 22.60
N GLU A 35 26.70 24.19 23.72
CA GLU A 35 27.15 22.80 23.70
C GLU A 35 26.20 21.92 22.89
N LYS A 36 26.76 21.27 21.86
CA LYS A 36 26.06 20.34 20.98
C LYS A 36 25.92 18.99 21.71
N PRO A 37 24.68 18.53 21.98
CA PRO A 37 24.47 17.24 22.62
C PRO A 37 24.87 16.07 21.71
N GLU A 38 25.08 14.89 22.30
CA GLU A 38 25.42 13.68 21.57
C GLU A 38 24.37 13.35 20.48
N GLY A 39 24.85 13.05 19.27
CA GLY A 39 24.01 12.74 18.10
C GLY A 39 23.60 13.97 17.27
N PHE A 40 23.85 15.18 17.77
CA PHE A 40 23.47 16.42 17.09
C PHE A 40 24.03 16.53 15.67
N GLU A 41 25.30 16.17 15.46
CA GLU A 41 25.93 16.34 14.13
C GLU A 41 25.27 15.43 13.07
N ALA A 42 25.01 14.16 13.40
CA ALA A 42 24.34 13.25 12.49
C ALA A 42 22.91 13.71 12.16
N TRP A 43 22.18 14.22 13.17
CA TRP A 43 20.87 14.81 12.99
C TRP A 43 20.94 16.09 12.15
N TYR A 44 21.88 17.00 12.42
CA TYR A 44 22.05 18.24 11.67
C TYR A 44 22.27 17.98 10.17
N GLN A 45 23.11 17.00 9.82
CA GLN A 45 23.42 16.66 8.43
C GLN A 45 22.24 16.10 7.63
N THR A 46 21.22 15.54 8.30
CA THR A 46 20.12 14.82 7.64
C THR A 46 18.75 15.49 7.84
N ASN A 47 18.55 16.15 8.97
CA ASN A 47 17.26 16.70 9.38
C ASN A 47 17.20 18.22 9.25
N VAL A 48 18.32 18.92 9.04
CA VAL A 48 18.35 20.39 8.97
C VAL A 48 18.63 20.85 7.53
N TYR A 49 17.77 21.73 7.02
CA TYR A 49 17.92 22.33 5.69
C TYR A 49 17.92 23.86 5.79
N GLN A 50 18.88 24.49 5.11
CA GLN A 50 19.05 25.94 5.12
C GLN A 50 17.91 26.66 4.40
N GLN A 51 17.29 27.65 5.04
CA GLN A 51 16.29 28.50 4.38
C GLN A 51 16.96 29.56 3.52
N ARG A 52 16.18 30.23 2.66
CA ARG A 52 16.66 31.37 1.88
C ARG A 52 16.94 32.59 2.77
N GLN A 53 16.24 32.70 3.89
CA GLN A 53 16.38 33.75 4.87
C GLN A 53 17.55 33.41 5.80
N ALA A 54 18.59 34.24 5.77
CA ALA A 54 19.81 34.02 6.55
C ALA A 54 19.50 33.92 8.06
N GLY A 55 20.13 32.96 8.74
CA GLY A 55 19.94 32.69 10.17
C GLY A 55 18.69 31.86 10.50
N TYR A 56 17.97 31.36 9.50
CA TYR A 56 16.86 30.43 9.68
C TYR A 56 17.06 29.11 8.93
N VAL A 57 16.54 28.04 9.53
CA VAL A 57 16.54 26.70 8.95
C VAL A 57 15.15 26.07 9.03
N THR A 58 15.00 25.04 8.21
CA THR A 58 13.90 24.09 8.24
C THR A 58 14.40 22.82 8.92
N VAL A 59 13.61 22.29 9.85
CA VAL A 59 13.92 21.07 10.60
C VAL A 59 12.89 20.00 10.26
N THR A 60 13.35 18.89 9.70
CA THR A 60 12.54 17.70 9.45
C THR A 60 12.63 16.75 10.63
N ILE A 61 11.51 16.42 11.23
CA ILE A 61 11.38 15.39 12.26
C ILE A 61 11.12 14.07 11.54
N ASN A 62 12.09 13.16 11.64
CA ASN A 62 12.01 11.81 11.10
C ASN A 62 10.99 10.99 11.92
N LEU A 63 9.97 10.48 11.27
CA LEU A 63 8.93 9.62 11.83
C LEU A 63 9.00 8.25 11.15
N PRO A 64 9.68 7.26 11.77
CA PRO A 64 9.68 5.90 11.25
C PRO A 64 8.26 5.41 10.99
N LEU A 65 7.97 4.99 9.75
CA LEU A 65 6.66 4.52 9.30
C LEU A 65 5.51 5.56 9.42
N GLY A 66 5.84 6.83 9.63
CA GLY A 66 4.89 7.89 9.92
C GLY A 66 4.24 7.80 11.30
N ASP A 67 4.79 7.00 12.22
CA ASP A 67 4.17 6.76 13.52
C ASP A 67 4.45 7.86 14.53
N LEU A 68 3.39 8.29 15.21
CA LEU A 68 3.46 9.27 16.28
C LEU A 68 2.41 8.93 17.34
N THR A 69 2.83 8.82 18.61
CA THR A 69 1.89 8.60 19.71
C THR A 69 1.14 9.89 20.04
N ALA A 70 -0.07 9.79 20.62
CA ALA A 70 -0.82 10.96 21.08
C ALA A 70 -0.01 11.83 22.07
N ARG A 71 0.77 11.20 22.97
CA ARG A 71 1.64 11.92 23.91
C ARG A 71 2.73 12.70 23.18
N GLN A 72 3.42 12.07 22.23
CA GLN A 72 4.43 12.76 21.42
C GLN A 72 3.82 13.90 20.61
N MET A 73 2.58 13.75 20.12
CA MET A 73 1.88 14.81 19.40
C MET A 73 1.62 16.04 20.28
N TYR A 74 1.15 15.86 21.52
CA TYR A 74 0.99 16.98 22.46
C TYR A 74 2.33 17.66 22.78
N GLN A 75 3.37 16.87 23.04
CA GLN A 75 4.70 17.41 23.34
C GLN A 75 5.31 18.12 22.13
N LEU A 76 5.12 17.59 20.93
CA LEU A 76 5.53 18.23 19.69
C LEU A 76 4.79 19.54 19.46
N ALA A 77 3.50 19.62 19.80
CA ALA A 77 2.76 20.87 19.74
C ALA A 77 3.40 21.93 20.64
N ASP A 78 3.78 21.58 21.88
CA ASP A 78 4.46 22.49 22.81
C ASP A 78 5.83 22.95 22.27
N ILE A 79 6.61 22.03 21.70
CA ILE A 79 7.88 22.34 21.03
C ILE A 79 7.64 23.29 19.84
N ALA A 80 6.63 23.01 19.01
CA ALA A 80 6.29 23.86 17.86
C ALA A 80 5.85 25.26 18.31
N ARG A 81 5.11 25.41 19.41
CA ARG A 81 4.78 26.72 19.98
C ARG A 81 6.03 27.49 20.40
N GLN A 82 6.96 26.80 21.01
CA GLN A 82 8.17 27.39 21.56
C GLN A 82 9.18 27.82 20.47
N TYR A 83 9.28 27.08 19.37
CA TYR A 83 10.34 27.27 18.36
C TYR A 83 9.84 27.62 16.95
N ALA A 84 8.61 27.24 16.57
CA ALA A 84 8.11 27.30 15.19
C ALA A 84 6.80 28.10 15.01
N GLY A 85 6.30 28.76 16.07
CA GLY A 85 5.12 29.62 16.00
C GLY A 85 3.83 28.88 15.67
N ASP A 86 3.57 27.77 16.36
CA ASP A 86 2.34 26.95 16.28
C ASP A 86 2.08 26.26 14.92
N ASN A 87 3.06 26.26 14.01
CA ASN A 87 2.91 25.72 12.67
C ASN A 87 3.78 24.48 12.42
N VAL A 88 3.17 23.50 11.74
CA VAL A 88 3.84 22.29 11.26
C VAL A 88 3.43 21.99 9.83
N ARG A 89 4.32 21.34 9.07
CA ARG A 89 4.02 20.82 7.73
C ARG A 89 4.25 19.31 7.72
N LEU A 90 3.57 18.60 6.81
CA LEU A 90 3.80 17.18 6.59
C LEU A 90 4.50 16.99 5.24
N THR A 91 5.31 15.95 5.13
CA THR A 91 5.93 15.54 3.87
C THR A 91 5.30 14.25 3.34
N VAL A 92 5.51 14.01 2.06
CA VAL A 92 5.15 12.76 1.36
C VAL A 92 5.99 11.56 1.78
N GLU A 93 7.10 11.79 2.49
CA GLU A 93 7.89 10.77 3.21
C GLU A 93 7.31 10.44 4.59
N GLN A 94 6.16 11.02 4.95
CA GLN A 94 5.46 10.80 6.23
C GLN A 94 6.14 11.49 7.43
N ASN A 95 6.99 12.48 7.17
CA ASN A 95 7.69 13.26 8.19
C ASN A 95 6.99 14.58 8.52
N ILE A 96 7.38 15.18 9.65
CA ILE A 96 6.93 16.52 10.06
C ILE A 96 8.04 17.52 9.81
N VAL A 97 7.69 18.74 9.37
CA VAL A 97 8.63 19.82 9.10
C VAL A 97 8.27 21.06 9.90
N LEU A 98 9.25 21.58 10.63
CA LEU A 98 9.22 22.87 11.31
C LEU A 98 10.00 23.88 10.47
N ARG A 99 9.41 25.05 10.23
CA ARG A 99 10.06 26.16 9.51
C ARG A 99 10.38 27.29 10.49
N TRP A 100 11.21 28.23 10.02
CA TRP A 100 11.53 29.45 10.75
C TRP A 100 12.25 29.21 12.07
N ILE A 101 13.02 28.12 12.14
CA ILE A 101 13.83 27.79 13.30
C ILE A 101 15.11 28.65 13.23
N SER A 102 15.39 29.42 14.27
CA SER A 102 16.66 30.15 14.38
C SER A 102 17.82 29.15 14.54
N GLU A 103 18.92 29.31 13.82
CA GLU A 103 20.03 28.34 13.90
C GLU A 103 20.64 28.27 15.32
N ALA A 104 20.61 29.37 16.05
CA ALA A 104 21.05 29.44 17.44
C ALA A 104 20.26 28.51 18.38
N ASP A 105 19.03 28.14 18.02
CA ASP A 105 18.15 27.29 18.82
C ASP A 105 18.32 25.80 18.53
N LEU A 106 19.04 25.42 17.48
CA LEU A 106 19.14 24.03 17.03
C LEU A 106 19.61 23.06 18.13
N PRO A 107 20.64 23.37 18.96
CA PRO A 107 21.05 22.47 20.02
C PRO A 107 19.93 22.20 21.04
N ASP A 108 19.16 23.24 21.42
CA ASP A 108 18.06 23.14 22.39
C ASP A 108 16.82 22.47 21.80
N LEU A 109 16.47 22.80 20.55
CA LEU A 109 15.41 22.11 19.82
C LEU A 109 15.71 20.61 19.71
N TYR A 110 16.94 20.25 19.35
CA TYR A 110 17.34 18.85 19.27
C TYR A 110 17.27 18.15 20.64
N ARG A 111 17.70 18.80 21.73
CA ARG A 111 17.51 18.28 23.09
C ARG A 111 16.04 18.01 23.39
N ALA A 112 15.16 18.96 23.08
CA ALA A 112 13.72 18.84 23.31
C ALA A 112 13.11 17.69 22.49
N LEU A 113 13.45 17.59 21.21
CA LEU A 113 13.00 16.49 20.33
C LEU A 113 13.52 15.14 20.81
N LYS A 114 14.81 15.03 21.18
CA LYS A 114 15.41 13.80 21.70
C LYS A 114 14.74 13.35 23.01
N ALA A 115 14.41 14.28 23.90
CA ALA A 115 13.73 13.98 25.17
C ALA A 115 12.34 13.34 24.99
N VAL A 116 11.70 13.55 23.85
CA VAL A 116 10.37 12.99 23.53
C VAL A 116 10.43 11.86 22.50
N GLY A 117 11.64 11.39 22.15
CA GLY A 117 11.84 10.31 21.19
C GLY A 117 11.59 10.71 19.72
N LEU A 118 11.73 12.00 19.39
CA LEU A 118 11.59 12.56 18.04
C LEU A 118 12.89 13.16 17.48
N GLY A 119 14.02 12.85 18.13
CA GLY A 119 15.35 13.35 17.78
C GLY A 119 16.14 12.47 16.80
N ASP A 120 15.49 11.50 16.15
CA ASP A 120 16.18 10.55 15.28
C ASP A 120 16.71 11.23 14.01
N ALA A 121 17.96 10.94 13.67
CA ALA A 121 18.59 11.34 12.42
C ALA A 121 18.07 10.51 11.23
N GLY A 122 18.42 10.92 10.02
CA GLY A 122 18.22 10.13 8.81
C GLY A 122 17.03 10.53 7.96
N ALA A 123 16.41 11.69 8.23
CA ALA A 123 15.39 12.24 7.34
C ALA A 123 15.94 12.40 5.92
N GLY A 124 15.13 12.06 4.91
CA GLY A 124 15.52 12.16 3.50
C GLY A 124 16.65 11.22 3.07
N THR A 125 16.98 10.19 3.84
CA THR A 125 18.00 9.18 3.48
C THR A 125 17.37 7.82 3.13
N ILE A 126 18.19 6.83 2.78
CA ILE A 126 17.73 5.47 2.44
C ILE A 126 17.01 4.76 3.61
N VAL A 127 17.22 5.20 4.86
CA VAL A 127 16.52 4.66 6.04
C VAL A 127 15.16 5.33 6.30
N ASP A 128 14.85 6.41 5.58
CA ASP A 128 13.58 7.15 5.61
C ASP A 128 12.57 6.53 4.65
N ILE A 129 12.19 5.28 4.94
CA ILE A 129 11.39 4.44 4.06
C ILE A 129 9.92 4.82 4.18
N THR A 130 9.31 5.27 3.07
CA THR A 130 7.87 5.51 3.00
C THR A 130 7.12 4.19 2.86
N SER A 131 6.07 3.98 3.65
CA SER A 131 5.26 2.77 3.58
C SER A 131 3.77 3.06 3.76
N CYS A 132 2.92 2.43 2.94
CA CYS A 132 1.50 2.40 3.22
C CYS A 132 1.16 1.34 4.29
N PRO A 133 -0.07 1.28 4.81
CA PRO A 133 -0.39 0.36 5.89
C PRO A 133 -0.20 -1.12 5.55
N GLY A 134 -0.43 -1.51 4.31
CA GLY A 134 -0.28 -2.91 3.87
C GLY A 134 -1.24 -3.83 4.63
N THR A 135 -0.87 -5.10 4.80
CA THR A 135 -1.72 -6.09 5.49
C THR A 135 -2.00 -5.77 6.96
N ASP A 136 -1.28 -4.82 7.56
CA ASP A 136 -1.46 -4.43 8.96
C ASP A 136 -2.88 -3.90 9.21
N THR A 137 -3.34 -2.96 8.36
CA THR A 137 -4.68 -2.34 8.49
C THR A 137 -5.36 -2.04 7.16
N CYS A 138 -4.74 -2.29 6.00
CA CYS A 138 -5.39 -2.04 4.71
C CYS A 138 -6.11 -3.29 4.20
N LYS A 139 -7.40 -3.14 3.87
CA LYS A 139 -8.22 -4.21 3.26
C LYS A 139 -7.70 -4.69 1.89
N LEU A 140 -7.01 -3.82 1.17
CA LEU A 140 -6.41 -4.16 -0.13
C LEU A 140 -4.94 -4.59 0.01
N GLY A 141 -4.42 -4.67 1.25
CA GLY A 141 -3.06 -5.11 1.53
C GLY A 141 -2.87 -6.56 1.10
N ILE A 142 -1.91 -6.80 0.20
CA ILE A 142 -1.53 -8.14 -0.24
C ILE A 142 -0.30 -8.63 0.55
N ALA A 143 0.63 -7.74 0.86
CA ALA A 143 1.81 -8.03 1.69
C ALA A 143 2.06 -6.92 2.74
N SER A 144 2.81 -7.25 3.78
CA SER A 144 3.16 -6.38 4.91
C SER A 144 4.22 -5.36 4.50
N SER A 145 3.77 -4.23 3.95
CA SER A 145 4.66 -3.14 3.58
C SER A 145 5.30 -2.47 4.79
N ARG A 146 4.59 -2.38 5.93
CA ARG A 146 5.12 -1.79 7.17
C ARG A 146 6.14 -2.70 7.81
N GLY A 147 5.85 -4.00 7.91
CA GLY A 147 6.80 -4.99 8.42
C GLY A 147 8.09 -5.02 7.61
N LEU A 148 7.99 -5.02 6.27
CA LEU A 148 9.17 -4.99 5.40
C LEU A 148 9.95 -3.67 5.56
N ALA A 149 9.26 -2.53 5.62
CA ALA A 149 9.90 -1.23 5.83
C ALA A 149 10.65 -1.17 7.16
N GLY A 150 10.07 -1.70 8.25
CA GLY A 150 10.72 -1.80 9.55
C GLY A 150 12.00 -2.63 9.51
N GLU A 151 11.95 -3.80 8.86
CA GLU A 151 13.13 -4.67 8.74
C GLU A 151 14.24 -4.04 7.86
N LEU A 152 13.88 -3.42 6.74
CA LEU A 152 14.84 -2.71 5.89
C LEU A 152 15.47 -1.53 6.64
N ARG A 153 14.66 -0.73 7.36
CA ARG A 153 15.17 0.38 8.17
C ARG A 153 16.16 -0.11 9.22
N ARG A 154 15.86 -1.20 9.93
CA ARG A 154 16.77 -1.79 10.93
C ARG A 154 18.11 -2.19 10.31
N ARG A 155 18.10 -2.99 9.24
CA ARG A 155 19.33 -3.49 8.58
C ARG A 155 20.15 -2.37 7.95
N LEU A 156 19.50 -1.42 7.29
CA LEU A 156 20.17 -0.29 6.67
C LEU A 156 20.72 0.67 7.74
N GLY A 157 20.00 0.86 8.85
CA GLY A 157 20.44 1.63 10.01
C GLY A 157 21.74 1.10 10.62
N GLU A 158 21.85 -0.22 10.80
CA GLU A 158 23.06 -0.89 11.32
C GLU A 158 24.30 -0.63 10.45
N LYS A 159 24.12 -0.48 9.13
CA LYS A 159 25.21 -0.27 8.17
C LYS A 159 25.37 1.19 7.77
N ASN A 160 24.47 2.08 8.17
CA ASN A 160 24.35 3.44 7.63
C ASN A 160 25.67 4.21 7.68
N ALA A 161 26.44 4.10 8.77
CA ALA A 161 27.75 4.77 8.89
C ALA A 161 28.71 4.42 7.75
N SER A 162 28.69 3.17 7.28
CA SER A 162 29.60 2.64 6.24
C SER A 162 29.11 2.87 4.81
N LEU A 163 27.84 3.24 4.61
CA LEU A 163 27.28 3.42 3.27
C LEU A 163 27.85 4.67 2.58
N PRO A 164 28.21 4.59 1.29
CA PRO A 164 28.56 5.77 0.50
C PRO A 164 27.41 6.77 0.44
N GLN A 165 27.72 8.07 0.32
CA GLN A 165 26.69 9.12 0.28
C GLN A 165 25.66 8.88 -0.84
N ALA A 166 26.11 8.46 -2.03
CA ALA A 166 25.21 8.16 -3.15
C ALA A 166 24.18 7.05 -2.83
N VAL A 167 24.52 6.10 -1.95
CA VAL A 167 23.57 5.08 -1.46
C VAL A 167 22.65 5.67 -0.40
N LYS A 168 23.18 6.48 0.52
CA LYS A 168 22.38 7.17 1.55
C LYS A 168 21.31 8.08 0.95
N ASP A 169 21.56 8.65 -0.23
CA ASP A 169 20.64 9.56 -0.90
C ASP A 169 19.46 8.84 -1.58
N LEU A 170 19.52 7.51 -1.74
CA LEU A 170 18.46 6.72 -2.37
C LEU A 170 17.14 6.79 -1.58
N LYS A 171 16.03 6.56 -2.29
CA LYS A 171 14.68 6.50 -1.74
C LYS A 171 14.11 5.11 -1.94
N ILE A 172 13.64 4.53 -0.83
CA ILE A 172 12.88 3.28 -0.83
C ILE A 172 11.43 3.64 -0.51
N LYS A 173 10.50 3.19 -1.35
CA LYS A 173 9.06 3.37 -1.14
C LYS A 173 8.34 2.05 -1.31
N ILE A 174 7.52 1.68 -0.33
CA ILE A 174 6.88 0.37 -0.24
C ILE A 174 5.36 0.53 -0.19
N SER A 175 4.64 -0.30 -0.92
CA SER A 175 3.18 -0.41 -0.82
C SER A 175 2.78 -1.85 -0.62
N GLY A 176 1.72 -2.11 0.16
CA GLY A 176 1.23 -3.47 0.36
C GLY A 176 0.47 -4.03 -0.84
N CYS A 177 0.15 -3.21 -1.84
CA CYS A 177 -0.46 -3.60 -3.11
C CYS A 177 -0.08 -2.62 -4.24
N PHE A 178 -0.56 -2.92 -5.44
CA PHE A 178 -0.24 -2.18 -6.68
C PHE A 178 -0.87 -0.77 -6.76
N ASN A 179 -1.80 -0.40 -5.86
CA ASN A 179 -2.45 0.93 -5.85
C ASN A 179 -1.50 2.11 -5.53
N SER A 180 -0.27 1.82 -5.11
CA SER A 180 0.80 2.81 -4.98
C SER A 180 0.54 3.94 -3.98
N CYS A 181 -0.17 3.67 -2.88
CA CYS A 181 -0.34 4.64 -1.79
C CYS A 181 1.00 5.10 -1.18
N GLY A 182 2.05 4.27 -1.24
CA GLY A 182 3.41 4.65 -0.86
C GLY A 182 4.24 5.27 -1.98
N GLN A 183 3.71 5.38 -3.20
CA GLN A 183 4.37 5.94 -4.40
C GLN A 183 5.62 5.16 -4.85
N HIS A 184 5.56 3.83 -4.83
CA HIS A 184 6.67 2.96 -5.20
C HIS A 184 7.17 3.13 -6.65
N HIS A 185 6.31 3.58 -7.59
CA HIS A 185 6.70 3.71 -9.00
C HIS A 185 7.74 4.80 -9.27
N ILE A 186 7.90 5.77 -8.37
CA ILE A 186 8.76 6.95 -8.55
C ILE A 186 9.97 6.95 -7.61
N ALA A 187 10.19 5.88 -6.86
CA ALA A 187 11.36 5.70 -6.00
C ALA A 187 12.54 5.12 -6.78
N ASP A 188 13.76 5.31 -6.25
CA ASP A 188 14.95 4.59 -6.73
C ASP A 188 14.71 3.08 -6.62
N ILE A 189 14.22 2.65 -5.46
CA ILE A 189 13.81 1.26 -5.18
C ILE A 189 12.36 1.24 -4.71
N GLY A 190 11.47 0.88 -5.62
CA GLY A 190 10.05 0.68 -5.38
C GLY A 190 9.72 -0.78 -5.10
N LEU A 191 8.82 -1.01 -4.15
CA LEU A 191 8.34 -2.34 -3.79
C LEU A 191 6.83 -2.31 -3.64
N PHE A 192 6.12 -3.25 -4.27
CA PHE A 192 4.69 -3.39 -4.03
C PHE A 192 4.24 -4.83 -3.83
N GLY A 193 3.34 -5.03 -2.86
CA GLY A 193 2.89 -6.34 -2.44
C GLY A 193 2.15 -7.11 -3.54
N ASN A 194 2.44 -8.41 -3.60
CA ASN A 194 1.86 -9.39 -4.49
C ASN A 194 1.79 -10.74 -3.75
N SER A 195 1.07 -11.71 -4.30
CA SER A 195 1.05 -13.08 -3.80
C SER A 195 1.37 -14.05 -4.94
N ARG A 196 2.11 -15.12 -4.61
CA ARG A 196 2.37 -16.23 -5.53
C ARG A 196 2.07 -17.55 -4.84
N ARG A 197 1.72 -18.55 -5.64
CA ARG A 197 1.47 -19.91 -5.17
C ARG A 197 2.76 -20.72 -5.24
N ALA A 198 3.08 -21.43 -4.17
CA ALA A 198 4.14 -22.43 -4.11
C ALA A 198 3.52 -23.75 -3.60
N GLY A 199 3.32 -24.70 -4.52
CA GLY A 199 2.53 -25.91 -4.26
C GLY A 199 1.09 -25.56 -3.84
N ASN A 200 0.69 -25.99 -2.64
CA ASN A 200 -0.65 -25.71 -2.10
C ASN A 200 -0.70 -24.50 -1.15
N ARG A 201 0.39 -23.74 -1.02
CA ARG A 201 0.46 -22.57 -0.14
C ARG A 201 0.61 -21.28 -0.94
N LYS A 202 0.18 -20.18 -0.35
CA LYS A 202 0.45 -18.83 -0.87
C LYS A 202 1.64 -18.24 -0.12
N VAL A 203 2.40 -17.40 -0.81
CA VAL A 203 3.65 -16.81 -0.33
C VAL A 203 3.60 -15.30 -0.58
N PRO A 204 3.87 -14.46 0.42
CA PRO A 204 3.92 -13.01 0.25
C PRO A 204 5.12 -12.64 -0.61
N HIS A 205 4.89 -11.82 -1.62
CA HIS A 205 5.90 -11.33 -2.54
C HIS A 205 5.85 -9.81 -2.63
N PHE A 206 6.96 -9.22 -3.05
CA PHE A 206 6.98 -7.85 -3.54
C PHE A 206 7.44 -7.84 -5.00
N GLN A 207 6.66 -7.18 -5.85
CA GLN A 207 7.13 -6.79 -7.16
C GLN A 207 8.16 -5.67 -6.98
N VAL A 208 9.34 -5.89 -7.51
CA VAL A 208 10.46 -4.94 -7.48
C VAL A 208 10.35 -4.02 -8.67
N VAL A 209 10.50 -2.72 -8.42
CA VAL A 209 10.45 -1.62 -9.38
C VAL A 209 11.70 -0.76 -9.20
N LEU A 210 12.54 -0.59 -10.21
CA LEU A 210 13.83 0.09 -10.07
C LEU A 210 13.98 1.29 -11.00
N GLY A 211 14.62 2.36 -10.51
CA GLY A 211 15.00 3.50 -11.32
C GLY A 211 13.86 4.50 -11.59
N GLY A 212 12.86 4.57 -10.72
CA GLY A 212 11.86 5.64 -10.75
C GLY A 212 12.49 6.99 -10.39
N LYS A 213 11.92 8.08 -10.90
CA LYS A 213 12.39 9.45 -10.63
C LYS A 213 11.37 10.20 -9.78
N TRP A 214 11.75 10.51 -8.54
CA TRP A 214 10.97 11.37 -7.64
C TRP A 214 10.97 12.85 -8.09
N ARG A 215 12.09 13.29 -8.69
CA ARG A 215 12.28 14.65 -9.20
C ARG A 215 11.54 14.88 -10.52
N ASP A 216 11.47 16.15 -10.92
CA ASP A 216 10.90 16.58 -12.21
C ASP A 216 9.44 16.14 -12.39
N ASN A 217 8.66 16.17 -11.30
CA ASN A 217 7.26 15.76 -11.26
C ASN A 217 7.03 14.34 -11.80
N ALA A 218 7.72 13.35 -11.21
CA ALA A 218 7.72 11.97 -11.68
C ALA A 218 8.26 11.81 -13.11
N GLY A 219 9.44 12.40 -13.40
CA GLY A 219 9.99 12.45 -14.76
C GLY A 219 10.22 11.09 -15.44
N ASN A 220 10.21 9.99 -14.68
CA ASN A 220 10.15 8.62 -15.20
C ASN A 220 9.62 7.63 -14.13
N TYR A 221 8.85 6.64 -14.56
CA TYR A 221 8.48 5.51 -13.70
C TYR A 221 9.57 4.43 -13.71
N GLY A 222 9.74 3.76 -12.58
CA GLY A 222 10.69 2.67 -12.45
C GLY A 222 10.27 1.45 -13.27
N LEU A 223 11.26 0.64 -13.61
CA LEU A 223 11.10 -0.60 -14.36
C LEU A 223 10.67 -1.72 -13.40
N ALA A 224 9.52 -2.36 -13.67
CA ALA A 224 9.12 -3.58 -12.98
C ALA A 224 10.00 -4.77 -13.45
N VAL A 225 10.76 -5.37 -12.54
CA VAL A 225 11.85 -6.31 -12.89
C VAL A 225 11.58 -7.76 -12.49
N GLY A 226 10.87 -7.98 -11.39
CA GLY A 226 10.47 -9.32 -10.95
C GLY A 226 9.74 -9.32 -9.60
N ALA A 227 9.01 -10.39 -9.32
CA ALA A 227 8.37 -10.63 -8.03
C ALA A 227 9.29 -11.49 -7.15
N VAL A 228 9.58 -11.03 -5.94
CA VAL A 228 10.54 -11.62 -5.00
C VAL A 228 9.82 -11.94 -3.69
N PRO A 229 10.04 -13.12 -3.07
CA PRO A 229 9.44 -13.43 -1.77
C PRO A 229 9.83 -12.39 -0.73
N ALA A 230 8.90 -12.01 0.15
CA ALA A 230 9.10 -10.95 1.12
C ALA A 230 10.40 -11.12 1.94
N LYS A 231 10.73 -12.36 2.33
CA LYS A 231 11.95 -12.68 3.09
C LYS A 231 13.26 -12.48 2.31
N SER A 232 13.24 -12.56 0.98
CA SER A 232 14.42 -12.33 0.13
C SER A 232 14.68 -10.85 -0.14
N VAL A 233 13.69 -9.98 0.03
CA VAL A 233 13.80 -8.55 -0.33
C VAL A 233 14.98 -7.85 0.38
N PRO A 234 15.22 -8.03 1.70
CA PRO A 234 16.35 -7.36 2.34
C PRO A 234 17.72 -7.72 1.74
N ILE A 235 17.92 -8.98 1.36
CA ILE A 235 19.18 -9.45 0.75
C ILE A 235 19.31 -8.91 -0.68
N LEU A 236 18.19 -8.83 -1.40
CA LEU A 236 18.16 -8.19 -2.72
C LEU A 236 18.52 -6.70 -2.64
N VAL A 237 17.95 -5.96 -1.67
CA VAL A 237 18.26 -4.53 -1.48
C VAL A 237 19.75 -4.35 -1.17
N ASP A 238 20.32 -5.15 -0.26
CA ASP A 238 21.77 -5.15 0.01
C ASP A 238 22.58 -5.38 -1.28
N THR A 239 22.15 -6.32 -2.13
CA THR A 239 22.83 -6.64 -3.39
C THR A 239 22.77 -5.47 -4.37
N ILE A 240 21.60 -4.83 -4.52
CA ILE A 240 21.40 -3.67 -5.40
C ILE A 240 22.29 -2.52 -4.96
N ILE A 241 22.27 -2.15 -3.67
CA ILE A 241 23.01 -0.97 -3.19
C ILE A 241 24.51 -1.19 -3.22
N ASN A 242 25.00 -2.40 -2.94
CA ASN A 242 26.42 -2.73 -3.00
C ASN A 242 26.92 -2.72 -4.44
N ARG A 243 26.14 -3.27 -5.37
CA ARG A 243 26.47 -3.26 -6.78
C ARG A 243 26.46 -1.84 -7.35
N TYR A 244 25.45 -1.04 -7.02
CA TYR A 244 25.41 0.38 -7.40
C TYR A 244 26.63 1.13 -6.85
N ALA A 245 26.98 0.93 -5.58
CA ALA A 245 28.16 1.57 -4.98
C ALA A 245 29.47 1.18 -5.69
N ALA A 246 29.61 -0.07 -6.13
CA ALA A 246 30.82 -0.57 -6.78
C ALA A 246 30.93 -0.20 -8.26
N GLU A 247 29.81 -0.19 -9.00
CA GLU A 247 29.80 -0.01 -10.46
C GLU A 247 29.49 1.41 -10.92
N ARG A 248 29.03 2.29 -10.01
CA ARG A 248 28.68 3.67 -10.38
C ARG A 248 29.89 4.47 -10.86
N GLU A 249 29.65 5.27 -11.88
CA GLU A 249 30.59 6.28 -12.34
C GLU A 249 30.51 7.55 -11.46
N LYS A 250 31.51 8.43 -11.57
CA LYS A 250 31.56 9.64 -10.76
C LYS A 250 30.42 10.59 -11.13
N GLY A 251 29.51 10.82 -10.19
CA GLY A 251 28.35 11.70 -10.38
C GLY A 251 27.15 11.01 -11.02
N GLU A 252 27.24 9.71 -11.30
CA GLU A 252 26.15 8.93 -11.87
C GLU A 252 25.02 8.73 -10.85
N SER A 253 23.78 9.03 -11.27
CA SER A 253 22.58 8.77 -10.49
C SER A 253 22.20 7.29 -10.51
N PHE A 254 21.35 6.85 -9.59
CA PHE A 254 20.86 5.47 -9.60
C PHE A 254 20.08 5.14 -10.87
N GLN A 255 19.30 6.10 -11.39
CA GLN A 255 18.52 5.93 -12.60
C GLN A 255 19.40 5.81 -13.84
N ASP A 256 20.47 6.60 -13.92
CA ASP A 256 21.43 6.52 -15.03
C ASP A 256 22.18 5.19 -14.99
N TRP A 257 22.57 4.71 -13.79
CA TRP A 257 23.17 3.39 -13.61
C TRP A 257 22.24 2.25 -14.03
N ILE A 258 20.96 2.27 -13.60
CA ILE A 258 19.95 1.29 -14.05
C ILE A 258 19.77 1.34 -15.58
N GLY A 259 19.75 2.55 -16.16
CA GLY A 259 19.65 2.77 -17.60
C GLY A 259 20.84 2.18 -18.36
N ARG A 260 22.06 2.42 -17.87
CA ARG A 260 23.32 1.91 -18.43
C ARG A 260 23.45 0.40 -18.31
N LEU A 261 23.07 -0.17 -17.16
CA LEU A 261 23.07 -1.61 -16.92
C LEU A 261 22.12 -2.33 -17.89
N GLY A 262 20.97 -1.73 -18.18
CA GLY A 262 20.00 -2.24 -19.14
C GLY A 262 19.11 -3.35 -18.60
N LYS A 263 17.96 -3.56 -19.26
CA LYS A 263 16.86 -4.41 -18.75
C LYS A 263 17.27 -5.87 -18.48
N VAL A 264 18.14 -6.43 -19.32
CA VAL A 264 18.59 -7.83 -19.22
C VAL A 264 19.41 -8.03 -17.94
N ALA A 265 20.48 -7.25 -17.77
CA ALA A 265 21.35 -7.37 -16.60
C ALA A 265 20.65 -6.98 -15.29
N VAL A 266 19.71 -6.02 -15.34
CA VAL A 266 18.84 -5.71 -14.18
C VAL A 266 17.97 -6.92 -13.81
N ARG A 267 17.40 -7.63 -14.78
CA ARG A 267 16.60 -8.84 -14.52
C ARG A 267 17.46 -9.96 -13.95
N GLU A 268 18.65 -10.19 -14.52
CA GLU A 268 19.61 -11.20 -14.04
C GLU A 268 20.07 -10.91 -12.60
N MET A 269 20.16 -9.64 -12.21
CA MET A 269 20.47 -9.25 -10.82
C MET A 269 19.37 -9.67 -9.83
N VAL A 270 18.10 -9.62 -10.24
CA VAL A 270 16.94 -9.90 -9.37
C VAL A 270 16.58 -11.38 -9.37
N GLN A 271 16.80 -12.08 -10.49
CA GLN A 271 16.40 -13.47 -10.71
C GLN A 271 16.81 -14.46 -9.60
N PRO A 272 18.04 -14.41 -9.03
CA PRO A 272 18.45 -15.34 -7.97
C PRO A 272 17.57 -15.29 -6.71
N PHE A 273 16.93 -14.14 -6.47
CA PHE A 273 16.11 -13.90 -5.28
C PHE A 273 14.64 -14.28 -5.47
N MET A 274 14.22 -14.67 -6.68
CA MET A 274 12.83 -14.99 -7.00
C MET A 274 12.43 -16.42 -6.59
N ASN A 275 13.41 -17.25 -6.20
CA ASN A 275 13.16 -18.64 -5.83
C ASN A 275 12.54 -18.75 -4.44
N ILE A 276 11.59 -19.68 -4.30
CA ILE A 276 10.92 -20.00 -3.04
C ILE A 276 11.42 -21.36 -2.57
N PRO A 277 12.03 -21.48 -1.37
CA PRO A 277 12.35 -22.79 -0.82
C PRO A 277 11.06 -23.59 -0.50
N PRO A 278 11.09 -24.93 -0.61
CA PRO A 278 10.04 -25.79 -0.05
C PRO A 278 9.72 -25.42 1.40
N PHE A 279 8.44 -25.55 1.77
CA PHE A 279 7.96 -25.18 3.12
C PHE A 279 8.72 -25.93 4.22
N GLU A 280 9.07 -27.19 3.98
CA GLU A 280 9.77 -28.06 4.92
C GLU A 280 11.22 -27.61 5.15
N LEU A 281 11.83 -26.90 4.19
CA LEU A 281 13.20 -26.39 4.30
C LEU A 281 13.24 -25.02 4.99
N ASP A 282 12.32 -24.12 4.63
CA ASP A 282 12.23 -22.82 5.28
C ASP A 282 10.77 -22.31 5.33
N PRO A 283 10.06 -22.60 6.43
CA PRO A 283 8.70 -22.13 6.64
C PRO A 283 8.57 -20.60 6.69
N SER A 284 9.65 -19.87 7.00
CA SER A 284 9.60 -18.43 7.22
C SER A 284 9.25 -17.65 5.94
N PHE A 285 9.54 -18.21 4.77
CA PHE A 285 9.15 -17.63 3.49
C PHE A 285 7.63 -17.52 3.32
N TYR A 286 6.88 -18.35 4.04
CA TYR A 286 5.44 -18.44 3.97
C TYR A 286 4.75 -17.61 5.06
N SER A 287 5.48 -16.72 5.75
CA SER A 287 4.90 -15.67 6.58
C SER A 287 5.41 -14.31 6.13
N ASP A 288 4.69 -13.24 6.46
CA ASP A 288 5.13 -11.89 6.14
C ASP A 288 6.11 -11.33 7.19
N TRP A 289 6.64 -10.14 6.97
CA TRP A 289 7.38 -9.42 7.99
C TRP A 289 6.44 -8.86 9.05
N GLY A 290 6.78 -9.09 10.33
CA GLY A 290 5.95 -8.67 11.46
C GLY A 290 4.75 -9.59 11.75
N ASP A 291 4.52 -10.63 10.95
CA ASP A 291 3.47 -11.63 11.19
C ASP A 291 4.09 -13.03 11.39
N THR A 292 3.67 -13.70 12.46
CA THR A 292 4.11 -15.06 12.79
C THR A 292 3.23 -16.14 12.17
N ARG A 293 2.07 -15.79 11.63
CA ARG A 293 1.14 -16.71 11.00
C ARG A 293 1.61 -17.09 9.60
N VAL A 294 1.25 -18.30 9.18
CA VAL A 294 1.39 -18.70 7.78
C VAL A 294 0.44 -17.86 6.94
N TYR A 295 0.99 -17.26 5.90
CA TYR A 295 0.32 -16.35 4.99
C TYR A 295 -0.92 -17.01 4.37
N GLY A 296 -2.07 -16.36 4.60
CA GLY A 296 -3.35 -16.68 3.99
C GLY A 296 -4.06 -15.37 3.61
N ILE A 297 -4.80 -15.39 2.50
CA ILE A 297 -5.61 -14.22 2.07
C ILE A 297 -6.92 -14.11 2.88
N ALA A 298 -7.19 -15.06 3.78
CA ALA A 298 -8.37 -15.02 4.64
C ALA A 298 -8.26 -13.94 5.75
N ASP A 299 -7.04 -13.56 6.13
CA ASP A 299 -6.77 -12.63 7.25
C ASP A 299 -6.53 -11.19 6.75
N ILE A 300 -7.37 -10.71 5.84
CA ILE A 300 -7.35 -9.30 5.43
C ILE A 300 -7.77 -8.47 6.63
N GLY A 301 -6.90 -7.57 7.09
CA GLY A 301 -7.17 -6.71 8.24
C GLY A 301 -8.40 -5.83 8.03
N VAL A 302 -9.18 -5.64 9.10
CA VAL A 302 -10.28 -4.67 9.13
C VAL A 302 -9.67 -3.27 9.21
N GLY A 303 -9.59 -2.56 8.08
CA GLY A 303 -9.25 -1.14 8.13
C GLY A 303 -9.45 -0.35 6.84
N GLU A 304 -9.26 0.95 6.93
CA GLU A 304 -9.79 1.94 5.99
C GLU A 304 -8.85 2.10 4.79
N CYS A 305 -9.35 1.90 3.56
CA CYS A 305 -8.66 2.30 2.34
C CYS A 305 -9.30 3.58 1.80
N ALA A 306 -8.52 4.65 1.65
CA ALA A 306 -8.99 5.96 1.18
C ALA A 306 -8.66 6.26 -0.29
N GLY A 307 -7.95 5.36 -1.00
CA GLY A 307 -7.35 5.64 -2.32
C GLY A 307 -7.32 4.44 -3.25
N GLU A 308 -8.42 3.68 -3.30
CA GLU A 308 -8.57 2.53 -4.17
C GLU A 308 -8.50 2.92 -5.66
N VAL A 309 -7.55 2.35 -6.40
CA VAL A 309 -7.52 2.44 -7.88
C VAL A 309 -8.21 1.23 -8.50
N VAL A 310 -8.04 0.04 -7.90
CA VAL A 310 -8.79 -1.17 -8.24
C VAL A 310 -9.61 -1.64 -7.05
N SER A 311 -10.92 -1.60 -7.27
CA SER A 311 -11.98 -2.41 -6.69
C SER A 311 -11.66 -3.66 -5.87
N LEU A 312 -12.02 -3.76 -4.59
CA LEU A 312 -12.21 -5.05 -3.92
C LEU A 312 -13.24 -5.89 -4.70
N PHE A 313 -14.31 -5.24 -5.18
CA PHE A 313 -15.26 -5.86 -6.10
C PHE A 313 -14.56 -6.36 -7.37
N SER A 314 -13.77 -5.52 -8.05
CA SER A 314 -13.04 -5.92 -9.26
C SER A 314 -12.09 -7.10 -9.03
N MET A 315 -11.45 -7.18 -7.86
CA MET A 315 -10.59 -8.32 -7.50
C MET A 315 -11.38 -9.61 -7.30
N GLU A 316 -12.51 -9.55 -6.59
CA GLU A 316 -13.32 -10.75 -6.29
C GLU A 316 -14.13 -11.24 -7.49
N ILE A 317 -14.69 -10.32 -8.27
CA ILE A 317 -15.47 -10.67 -9.46
C ILE A 317 -14.59 -11.33 -10.53
N SER A 318 -13.34 -10.90 -10.70
CA SER A 318 -12.39 -11.57 -11.59
C SER A 318 -12.08 -13.01 -11.13
N LYS A 319 -12.09 -13.27 -9.82
CA LYS A 319 -11.95 -14.64 -9.31
C LYS A 319 -13.20 -15.47 -9.61
N ALA A 320 -14.40 -14.89 -9.53
CA ALA A 320 -15.64 -15.55 -9.95
C ALA A 320 -15.58 -15.96 -11.42
N GLU A 321 -15.16 -15.07 -12.33
CA GLU A 321 -14.98 -15.36 -13.76
C GLU A 321 -13.98 -16.50 -14.00
N SER A 322 -12.84 -16.49 -13.30
CA SER A 322 -11.85 -17.56 -13.40
C SER A 322 -12.43 -18.92 -12.98
N VAL A 323 -13.26 -18.96 -11.93
CA VAL A 323 -13.91 -20.20 -11.47
C VAL A 323 -15.02 -20.64 -12.42
N HIS A 324 -15.74 -19.69 -13.02
CA HIS A 324 -16.71 -19.97 -14.08
C HIS A 324 -16.04 -20.59 -15.31
N PHE A 325 -14.86 -20.10 -15.69
CA PHE A 325 -14.07 -20.71 -16.76
C PHE A 325 -13.60 -22.13 -16.42
N GLU A 326 -13.20 -22.39 -15.17
CA GLU A 326 -12.92 -23.76 -14.70
C GLU A 326 -14.16 -24.68 -14.84
N ALA A 327 -15.38 -24.15 -14.64
CA ALA A 327 -16.62 -24.90 -14.84
C ALA A 327 -16.85 -25.30 -16.31
N LEU A 328 -16.57 -24.39 -17.24
CA LEU A 328 -16.64 -24.66 -18.68
C LEU A 328 -15.67 -25.77 -19.10
N VAL A 329 -14.43 -25.71 -18.62
CA VAL A 329 -13.42 -26.75 -18.88
C VAL A 329 -13.88 -28.11 -18.35
N ALA A 330 -14.41 -28.17 -17.13
CA ALA A 330 -14.92 -29.42 -16.56
C ALA A 330 -16.13 -29.98 -17.33
N LEU A 331 -16.98 -29.11 -17.90
CA LEU A 331 -18.08 -29.53 -18.76
C LEU A 331 -17.55 -30.16 -20.06
N ASP A 332 -16.58 -29.53 -20.71
CA ASP A 332 -15.94 -30.04 -21.93
C ASP A 332 -15.25 -31.40 -21.70
N ASP A 333 -14.71 -31.61 -20.50
CA ASP A 333 -14.09 -32.88 -20.08
C ASP A 333 -15.11 -33.96 -19.67
N GLY A 334 -16.41 -33.65 -19.65
CA GLY A 334 -17.48 -34.57 -19.24
C GLY A 334 -17.59 -34.77 -17.72
N ASP A 335 -16.87 -33.98 -16.91
CA ASP A 335 -16.97 -34.00 -15.45
C ASP A 335 -18.08 -33.04 -14.98
N TYR A 336 -19.32 -33.52 -15.14
CA TYR A 336 -20.52 -32.73 -14.84
C TYR A 336 -20.63 -32.34 -13.36
N ILE A 337 -20.09 -33.16 -12.45
CA ILE A 337 -20.13 -32.86 -11.01
C ILE A 337 -19.22 -31.69 -10.69
N THR A 338 -17.98 -31.70 -11.21
CA THR A 338 -17.05 -30.59 -11.02
C THR A 338 -17.55 -29.32 -11.71
N ALA A 339 -18.06 -29.44 -12.93
CA ALA A 339 -18.64 -28.34 -13.70
C ALA A 339 -19.75 -27.62 -12.93
N GLU A 340 -20.70 -28.39 -12.39
CA GLU A 340 -21.83 -27.88 -11.61
C GLU A 340 -21.39 -27.20 -10.30
N ASN A 341 -20.48 -27.83 -9.54
CA ASN A 341 -19.97 -27.26 -8.30
C ASN A 341 -19.20 -25.96 -8.54
N LYS A 342 -18.41 -25.89 -9.62
CA LYS A 342 -17.65 -24.69 -10.01
C LYS A 342 -18.57 -23.56 -10.50
N ALA A 343 -19.63 -23.88 -11.22
CA ALA A 343 -20.65 -22.91 -11.60
C ALA A 343 -21.30 -22.27 -10.36
N TYR A 344 -21.67 -23.09 -9.37
CA TYR A 344 -22.21 -22.60 -8.10
C TYR A 344 -21.18 -21.80 -7.27
N GLU A 345 -19.93 -22.26 -7.19
CA GLU A 345 -18.83 -21.55 -6.52
C GLU A 345 -18.62 -20.16 -7.14
N SER A 346 -18.67 -20.03 -8.47
CA SER A 346 -18.52 -18.73 -9.13
C SER A 346 -19.64 -17.74 -8.78
N MET A 347 -20.90 -18.20 -8.68
CA MET A 347 -22.00 -17.35 -8.21
C MET A 347 -21.83 -16.89 -6.76
N LEU A 348 -21.36 -17.76 -5.86
CA LEU A 348 -21.07 -17.38 -4.48
C LEU A 348 -19.99 -16.31 -4.41
N LEU A 349 -18.92 -16.46 -5.19
CA LEU A 349 -17.84 -15.48 -5.26
C LEU A 349 -18.33 -14.13 -5.80
N ALA A 350 -19.16 -14.14 -6.84
CA ALA A 350 -19.76 -12.92 -7.39
C ALA A 350 -20.72 -12.24 -6.39
N ALA A 351 -21.57 -13.01 -5.71
CA ALA A 351 -22.46 -12.49 -4.68
C ALA A 351 -21.67 -11.87 -3.52
N ARG A 352 -20.62 -12.55 -3.06
CA ARG A 352 -19.74 -12.04 -2.00
C ARG A 352 -19.02 -10.76 -2.41
N ALA A 353 -18.59 -10.67 -3.67
CA ALA A 353 -17.99 -9.45 -4.21
C ALA A 353 -18.92 -8.25 -4.03
N LEU A 354 -20.22 -8.40 -4.33
CA LEU A 354 -21.23 -7.36 -4.05
C LEU A 354 -21.46 -7.14 -2.57
N VAL A 355 -21.65 -8.20 -1.77
CA VAL A 355 -21.90 -8.08 -0.33
C VAL A 355 -20.80 -7.25 0.32
N ARG A 356 -19.53 -7.49 -0.03
CA ARG A 356 -18.38 -6.76 0.52
C ARG A 356 -18.33 -5.28 0.15
N THR A 357 -19.11 -4.82 -0.83
CA THR A 357 -19.29 -3.38 -1.07
C THR A 357 -20.12 -2.68 0.00
N GLN A 358 -21.00 -3.41 0.72
CA GLN A 358 -21.87 -2.86 1.78
C GLN A 358 -21.56 -3.42 3.17
N TYR A 359 -21.05 -4.65 3.25
CA TYR A 359 -20.74 -5.36 4.48
C TYR A 359 -19.52 -6.25 4.28
N LEU A 360 -18.40 -5.74 4.79
CA LEU A 360 -17.10 -6.33 4.50
C LEU A 360 -16.82 -7.62 5.27
N ASP A 361 -17.46 -7.78 6.44
CA ASP A 361 -17.19 -8.88 7.39
C ASP A 361 -17.94 -10.18 7.05
N VAL A 362 -18.52 -10.26 5.86
CA VAL A 362 -19.12 -11.52 5.38
C VAL A 362 -18.06 -12.62 5.31
N GLY A 363 -18.39 -13.76 5.92
CA GLY A 363 -17.56 -14.95 5.96
C GLY A 363 -17.35 -15.60 4.59
N ASN A 364 -16.70 -16.76 4.60
CA ASN A 364 -16.52 -17.57 3.39
C ASN A 364 -17.54 -18.72 3.29
N GLU A 365 -18.39 -18.89 4.30
CA GLU A 365 -19.41 -19.93 4.32
C GLU A 365 -20.54 -19.59 3.33
N PRO A 366 -20.99 -20.56 2.50
CA PRO A 366 -22.04 -20.31 1.51
C PRO A 366 -23.33 -19.72 2.08
N ASN A 367 -23.74 -20.18 3.27
CA ASN A 367 -24.97 -19.71 3.92
C ASN A 367 -24.87 -18.22 4.27
N ASP A 368 -23.76 -17.81 4.90
CA ASP A 368 -23.52 -16.41 5.29
C ASP A 368 -23.52 -15.50 4.05
N ILE A 369 -22.85 -15.92 2.97
CA ILE A 369 -22.80 -15.17 1.72
C ILE A 369 -24.19 -14.99 1.12
N VAL A 370 -24.98 -16.07 1.07
CA VAL A 370 -26.31 -16.06 0.45
C VAL A 370 -27.31 -15.27 1.29
N GLU A 371 -27.26 -15.38 2.62
CA GLU A 371 -28.13 -14.63 3.52
C GLU A 371 -27.85 -13.13 3.46
N GLU A 372 -26.58 -12.74 3.49
CA GLU A 372 -26.19 -11.33 3.37
C GLU A 372 -26.48 -10.78 1.96
N PHE A 373 -26.28 -11.58 0.92
CA PHE A 373 -26.66 -11.21 -0.45
C PHE A 373 -28.18 -10.99 -0.56
N ARG A 374 -28.98 -11.91 -0.02
CA ARG A 374 -30.44 -11.78 -0.01
C ARG A 374 -30.85 -10.49 0.70
N THR A 375 -30.40 -10.31 1.93
CA THR A 375 -30.77 -9.19 2.80
C THR A 375 -30.42 -7.84 2.17
N ARG A 376 -29.24 -7.73 1.57
CA ARG A 376 -28.69 -6.44 1.12
C ARG A 376 -29.01 -6.11 -0.33
N PHE A 377 -29.17 -7.11 -1.19
CA PHE A 377 -29.26 -6.90 -2.64
C PHE A 377 -30.55 -7.45 -3.27
N TYR A 378 -31.09 -8.55 -2.75
CA TYR A 378 -32.34 -9.11 -3.27
C TYR A 378 -33.58 -8.45 -2.66
N ASP A 379 -33.68 -8.42 -1.33
CA ASP A 379 -34.86 -7.90 -0.61
C ASP A 379 -35.01 -6.38 -0.78
N THR A 380 -33.88 -5.68 -0.87
CA THR A 380 -33.81 -4.25 -1.19
C THR A 380 -34.05 -3.96 -2.68
N GLN A 381 -34.14 -5.00 -3.51
CA GLN A 381 -34.29 -4.93 -4.97
C GLN A 381 -33.13 -4.24 -5.71
N LEU A 382 -31.97 -4.02 -5.07
CA LEU A 382 -30.81 -3.40 -5.71
C LEU A 382 -30.21 -4.26 -6.85
N PHE A 383 -30.30 -5.58 -6.72
CA PHE A 383 -29.85 -6.52 -7.75
C PHE A 383 -30.81 -6.63 -8.94
N PHE A 384 -32.03 -6.10 -8.83
CA PHE A 384 -33.06 -6.36 -9.82
C PHE A 384 -32.68 -5.77 -11.17
N ASP A 385 -32.81 -6.59 -12.21
CA ASP A 385 -32.69 -6.14 -13.58
C ASP A 385 -33.94 -5.32 -13.99
N PRO A 386 -33.80 -4.24 -14.78
CA PRO A 386 -34.93 -3.42 -15.21
C PRO A 386 -36.05 -4.19 -15.92
N PHE A 387 -35.71 -5.28 -16.60
CA PHE A 387 -36.65 -6.10 -17.38
C PHE A 387 -36.93 -7.45 -16.72
N ALA A 388 -35.88 -8.14 -16.27
CA ALA A 388 -35.95 -9.47 -15.69
C ALA A 388 -36.19 -9.48 -14.16
N LYS A 389 -36.23 -8.30 -13.52
CA LYS A 389 -36.44 -8.15 -12.06
C LYS A 389 -35.45 -9.03 -11.27
N GLY A 390 -35.92 -9.74 -10.25
CA GLY A 390 -35.11 -10.62 -9.41
C GLY A 390 -34.73 -11.97 -10.05
N LYS A 391 -34.99 -12.20 -11.34
CA LYS A 391 -34.73 -13.49 -12.00
C LYS A 391 -33.27 -13.92 -11.89
N PHE A 392 -32.33 -13.01 -12.15
CA PHE A 392 -30.91 -13.37 -12.10
C PHE A 392 -30.46 -13.72 -10.68
N ALA A 393 -30.97 -13.01 -9.66
CA ALA A 393 -30.71 -13.37 -8.27
C ALA A 393 -31.29 -14.74 -7.89
N SER A 394 -32.43 -15.13 -8.48
CA SER A 394 -33.05 -16.41 -8.14
C SER A 394 -32.18 -17.61 -8.52
N TYR A 395 -31.32 -17.51 -9.53
CA TYR A 395 -30.39 -18.59 -9.89
C TYR A 395 -29.50 -19.04 -8.72
N LEU A 396 -28.88 -18.09 -8.02
CA LEU A 396 -28.09 -18.40 -6.83
C LEU A 396 -28.98 -18.90 -5.68
N LEU A 397 -30.08 -18.22 -5.41
CA LEU A 397 -30.97 -18.53 -4.28
C LEU A 397 -31.62 -19.93 -4.43
N ASP A 398 -32.10 -20.25 -5.62
CA ASP A 398 -32.78 -21.51 -5.93
C ASP A 398 -31.79 -22.67 -5.88
N ARG A 399 -30.58 -22.48 -6.44
CA ARG A 399 -29.51 -23.48 -6.39
C ARG A 399 -29.00 -23.72 -4.98
N HIS A 400 -28.87 -22.67 -4.18
CA HIS A 400 -28.44 -22.78 -2.78
C HIS A 400 -29.48 -23.54 -1.95
N ALA A 401 -30.76 -23.20 -2.09
CA ALA A 401 -31.85 -23.85 -1.37
C ALA A 401 -32.10 -25.29 -1.83
N ASN A 402 -31.88 -25.58 -3.12
CA ASN A 402 -32.21 -26.87 -3.74
C ASN A 402 -31.01 -27.45 -4.51
N PRO A 403 -29.98 -27.97 -3.81
CA PRO A 403 -28.86 -28.63 -4.45
C PRO A 403 -29.33 -29.87 -5.25
N PRO A 404 -28.83 -30.10 -6.48
CA PRO A 404 -29.27 -31.21 -7.30
C PRO A 404 -28.86 -32.55 -6.68
N THR A 405 -29.80 -33.50 -6.62
CA THR A 405 -29.53 -34.86 -6.13
C THR A 405 -28.89 -35.76 -7.19
N LYS A 406 -29.03 -35.40 -8.47
CA LYS A 406 -28.37 -36.04 -9.62
C LYS A 406 -27.98 -34.98 -10.63
N ILE A 407 -26.72 -34.99 -11.02
CA ILE A 407 -26.13 -34.06 -11.98
C ILE A 407 -25.94 -34.82 -13.30
N ASP A 408 -26.55 -34.28 -14.35
CA ASP A 408 -26.42 -34.71 -15.73
C ASP A 408 -25.90 -33.53 -16.57
N GLU A 409 -25.53 -33.81 -17.82
CA GLU A 409 -24.99 -32.84 -18.77
C GLU A 409 -25.88 -31.60 -18.89
N ASP A 410 -27.19 -31.80 -19.07
CA ASP A 410 -28.18 -30.72 -19.22
C ASP A 410 -28.21 -29.80 -17.99
N LYS A 411 -28.20 -30.36 -16.78
CA LYS A 411 -28.20 -29.55 -15.54
C LYS A 411 -26.89 -28.82 -15.34
N ALA A 412 -25.75 -29.46 -15.62
CA ALA A 412 -24.45 -28.83 -15.50
C ALA A 412 -24.32 -27.66 -16.49
N HIS A 413 -24.69 -27.89 -17.76
CA HIS A 413 -24.71 -26.86 -18.79
C HIS A 413 -25.66 -25.70 -18.42
N ARG A 414 -26.89 -26.01 -17.96
CA ARG A 414 -27.84 -24.97 -17.53
C ARG A 414 -27.27 -24.10 -16.40
N LEU A 415 -26.68 -24.72 -15.37
CA LEU A 415 -26.17 -23.96 -14.22
C LEU A 415 -24.97 -23.08 -14.60
N ILE A 416 -24.13 -23.52 -15.55
CA ILE A 416 -23.02 -22.72 -16.08
C ILE A 416 -23.54 -21.45 -16.77
N GLU A 417 -24.60 -21.56 -17.58
CA GLU A 417 -25.23 -20.41 -18.22
C GLU A 417 -25.92 -19.48 -17.21
N GLU A 418 -26.61 -20.04 -16.22
CA GLU A 418 -27.20 -19.28 -15.11
C GLU A 418 -26.12 -18.54 -14.29
N ALA A 419 -24.99 -19.18 -14.02
CA ALA A 419 -23.86 -18.58 -13.33
C ALA A 419 -23.25 -17.41 -14.12
N ARG A 420 -23.11 -17.56 -15.44
CA ARG A 420 -22.67 -16.46 -16.31
C ARG A 420 -23.60 -15.25 -16.22
N LEU A 421 -24.91 -15.48 -16.35
CA LEU A 421 -25.91 -14.43 -16.26
C LEU A 421 -25.93 -13.77 -14.88
N PHE A 422 -25.69 -14.54 -13.82
CA PHE A 422 -25.55 -14.01 -12.46
C PHE A 422 -24.32 -13.10 -12.32
N ILE A 423 -23.17 -13.50 -12.88
CA ILE A 423 -21.94 -12.69 -12.89
C ILE A 423 -22.14 -11.39 -13.70
N GLU A 424 -22.78 -11.46 -14.87
CA GLU A 424 -23.11 -10.28 -15.68
C GLU A 424 -24.07 -9.33 -14.94
N ALA A 425 -25.11 -9.87 -14.29
CA ALA A 425 -26.04 -9.10 -13.46
C ALA A 425 -25.34 -8.47 -12.24
N THR A 426 -24.31 -9.13 -11.73
CA THR A 426 -23.48 -8.64 -10.63
C THR A 426 -22.69 -7.38 -11.04
N TYR A 427 -22.06 -7.38 -12.22
CA TYR A 427 -21.43 -6.18 -12.79
C TYR A 427 -22.44 -5.05 -13.01
N ALA A 428 -23.61 -5.37 -13.58
CA ALA A 428 -24.65 -4.37 -13.82
C ALA A 428 -25.17 -3.76 -12.50
N CYS A 429 -25.31 -4.57 -11.45
CA CYS A 429 -25.69 -4.09 -10.12
C CYS A 429 -24.61 -3.17 -9.55
N GLU A 430 -23.35 -3.58 -9.58
CA GLU A 430 -22.25 -2.76 -9.05
C GLU A 430 -22.13 -1.41 -9.78
N ALA A 431 -22.19 -1.43 -11.12
CA ALA A 431 -22.14 -0.20 -11.92
C ALA A 431 -23.29 0.77 -11.61
N ARG A 432 -24.49 0.25 -11.31
CA ARG A 432 -25.65 1.07 -10.88
C ARG A 432 -25.48 1.61 -9.47
N VAL A 433 -24.97 0.81 -8.54
CA VAL A 433 -24.82 1.19 -7.12
C VAL A 433 -23.65 2.15 -6.91
N ASN A 434 -22.54 1.96 -7.63
CA ASN A 434 -21.31 2.76 -7.50
C ASN A 434 -21.15 3.85 -8.59
N GLY A 435 -22.04 3.90 -9.58
CA GLY A 435 -22.20 5.07 -10.45
C GLY A 435 -21.22 5.17 -11.61
N VAL A 436 -21.16 4.16 -12.47
CA VAL A 436 -20.61 4.26 -13.84
C VAL A 436 -21.71 3.97 -14.86
N ILE A 437 -22.81 4.73 -14.79
CA ILE A 437 -23.66 5.00 -15.96
C ILE A 437 -23.86 6.51 -16.00
N VAL A 438 -23.02 7.18 -16.80
CA VAL A 438 -23.37 8.48 -17.35
C VAL A 438 -24.53 8.19 -18.31
N ASN A 439 -25.68 8.83 -18.05
CA ASN A 439 -26.84 8.81 -18.95
C ASN A 439 -26.45 9.01 -20.41
#